data_AF-A0A932ASB8-F1
#
_entry.id   AF-A0A932ASB8-F1
#
_cell.length_a   1.000
_cell.length_b   1.000
_cell.length_c   1.000
_cell.angle_alpha   90.00
_cell.angle_beta   90.00
_cell.angle_gamma   90.00
#
_symmetry.space_group_name_H-M   'P 1'
#
loop_
_entity.id
_entity.type
_entity.pdbx_description
1 polymer ?
#
loop_
_entity_poly.entity_id
_entity_poly.type
_entity_poly.pdbx_seq_one_letter_code
_entity_poly.pdbx_strand_id
1 'polypeptide(L)'
;MERTFERLLARYPGAAVGARDGNGLSVPMPASLDIGAHPVLAARAGVDLVAPQDRPRAVEAWTRALRQGAGRADVTLLNGHCAAIHYLDLRGSHGALMAVVVSDGDLADLEELAERPATPPKVCTMRRDNHGQILAIDDNGVRMLGWPAGEVVGRSSLDLVHPDDQARAIDNWLSALQSPGLPHRWRGRYARRDGTWTWLEITNTLAAGPGGDGVVHTEMLDVSDEMAALDELRRRERLLRRLTEALPSGVLQIDRDRRILHRNDRLVEIVGHPEATTLDAQLADVVLEDRAVLFRAAGRALDAAQDSDVEVRIHVAGVARPRVCSVAMRALADDGEQVSGAIVCVSDVTEATVLRAELELRATFDPLTACHNRASIMSLLGATLSRRRSGEHGVAVVFVDLDRFKAVNDAHGHAAGDHVLSVVADRLRGAIREGDAVGRIGGDEFLVVYPAIPSPSVALDAAGRLAQRLGGSVPVEGGAVQLQASLGVSWSADPAMDADSLVAIADAAMYDSKRDGTGRPVLLTAPVERLATRPD
;
A
#
# COMPACT_ATOMS: atom_id res chain seq x y z
N MET A 1 -33.19 49.40 -38.59
CA MET A 1 -32.87 48.63 -37.37
C MET A 1 -34.14 48.31 -36.59
N GLU A 2 -35.00 49.28 -36.32
CA GLU A 2 -36.32 49.09 -35.68
C GLU A 2 -37.20 48.03 -36.38
N ARG A 3 -37.44 48.16 -37.71
CA ARG A 3 -38.13 47.11 -38.50
C ARG A 3 -37.48 45.72 -38.46
N THR A 4 -36.20 45.63 -38.09
CA THR A 4 -35.48 44.34 -37.96
C THR A 4 -35.73 43.76 -36.57
N PHE A 5 -35.78 44.61 -35.55
CA PHE A 5 -36.16 44.26 -34.18
C PHE A 5 -37.59 43.72 -34.12
N GLU A 6 -38.56 44.44 -34.69
CA GLU A 6 -39.97 43.99 -34.76
C GLU A 6 -40.13 42.64 -35.46
N ARG A 7 -39.42 42.44 -36.57
CA ARG A 7 -39.43 41.17 -37.31
C ARG A 7 -38.81 40.01 -36.53
N LEU A 8 -37.82 40.28 -35.67
CA LEU A 8 -37.22 39.27 -34.80
C LEU A 8 -38.18 38.86 -33.69
N LEU A 9 -38.86 39.83 -33.04
CA LEU A 9 -39.86 39.54 -32.02
C LEU A 9 -41.05 38.75 -32.59
N ALA A 10 -41.57 39.17 -33.75
CA ALA A 10 -42.65 38.46 -34.44
C ALA A 10 -42.27 37.02 -34.86
N ARG A 11 -40.99 36.78 -35.15
CA ARG A 11 -40.48 35.45 -35.53
C ARG A 11 -40.27 34.53 -34.32
N TYR A 12 -40.01 35.09 -33.14
CA TYR A 12 -39.64 34.34 -31.93
C TYR A 12 -40.46 34.80 -30.72
N PRO A 13 -41.74 34.41 -30.60
CA PRO A 13 -42.66 34.91 -29.57
C PRO A 13 -42.24 34.60 -28.11
N GLY A 14 -41.34 33.64 -27.89
CA GLY A 14 -40.76 33.32 -26.58
C GLY A 14 -39.39 33.96 -26.31
N ALA A 15 -38.89 34.83 -27.19
CA ALA A 15 -37.59 35.47 -27.02
C ALA A 15 -37.61 36.49 -25.88
N ALA A 16 -36.51 36.56 -25.13
CA ALA A 16 -36.34 37.56 -24.08
C ALA A 16 -35.54 38.76 -24.57
N VAL A 17 -35.80 39.94 -24.02
CA VAL A 17 -35.27 41.21 -24.51
C VAL A 17 -34.56 41.97 -23.40
N GLY A 18 -33.39 42.54 -23.67
CA GLY A 18 -32.67 43.44 -22.76
C GLY A 18 -32.27 44.74 -23.44
N ALA A 19 -32.37 45.86 -22.72
CA ALA A 19 -31.85 47.15 -23.17
C ALA A 19 -30.50 47.44 -22.50
N ARG A 20 -29.54 47.98 -23.27
CA ARG A 20 -28.17 48.27 -22.82
C ARG A 20 -27.69 49.66 -23.25
N ASP A 21 -26.83 50.27 -22.43
CA ASP A 21 -26.14 51.50 -22.79
C ASP A 21 -24.90 51.25 -23.69
N GLY A 22 -24.17 52.32 -24.03
CA GLY A 22 -22.96 52.23 -24.86
C GLY A 22 -21.79 51.48 -24.20
N ASN A 23 -21.84 51.26 -22.88
CA ASN A 23 -20.83 50.54 -22.11
C ASN A 23 -21.24 49.08 -21.82
N GLY A 24 -22.42 48.65 -22.30
CA GLY A 24 -22.92 47.28 -22.14
C GLY A 24 -23.65 47.02 -20.82
N LEU A 25 -23.98 48.07 -20.06
CA LEU A 25 -24.73 47.99 -18.81
C LEU A 25 -26.24 48.00 -19.06
N SER A 26 -27.00 47.29 -18.22
CA SER A 26 -28.46 47.25 -18.27
C SER A 26 -29.07 48.64 -18.02
N VAL A 27 -30.00 49.04 -18.89
CA VAL A 27 -30.81 50.26 -18.74
C VAL A 27 -32.30 49.92 -18.81
N PRO A 28 -33.18 50.77 -18.26
CA PRO A 28 -34.62 50.57 -18.39
C PRO A 28 -35.04 50.44 -19.86
N MET A 29 -36.03 49.58 -20.11
CA MET A 29 -36.57 49.38 -21.46
C MET A 29 -37.11 50.71 -22.01
N PRO A 30 -36.73 51.14 -23.23
CA PRO A 30 -37.24 52.38 -23.80
C PRO A 30 -38.75 52.33 -24.01
N ALA A 31 -39.49 53.26 -23.40
CA ALA A 31 -40.96 53.32 -23.50
C ALA A 31 -41.49 53.55 -24.93
N SER A 32 -40.62 53.97 -25.85
CA SER A 32 -40.92 54.17 -27.27
C SER A 32 -40.94 52.88 -28.10
N LEU A 33 -40.53 51.73 -27.54
CA LEU A 33 -40.50 50.45 -28.21
C LEU A 33 -41.60 49.53 -27.67
N ASP A 34 -42.46 49.03 -28.56
CA ASP A 34 -43.43 48.00 -28.20
C ASP A 34 -42.75 46.62 -28.23
N ILE A 35 -42.59 46.03 -27.05
CA ILE A 35 -42.03 44.69 -26.85
C ILE A 35 -43.11 43.65 -26.55
N GLY A 36 -44.40 43.99 -26.60
CA GLY A 36 -45.50 43.07 -26.36
C GLY A 36 -45.39 42.30 -25.03
N ALA A 37 -45.65 40.98 -25.07
CA ALA A 37 -45.58 40.08 -23.92
C ALA A 37 -44.19 39.41 -23.73
N HIS A 38 -43.15 39.92 -24.38
CA HIS A 38 -41.82 39.33 -24.30
C HIS A 38 -41.17 39.58 -22.92
N PRO A 39 -40.52 38.57 -22.32
CA PRO A 39 -39.85 38.75 -21.03
C PRO A 39 -38.66 39.71 -21.15
N VAL A 40 -38.48 40.55 -20.13
CA VAL A 40 -37.36 41.52 -20.06
C VAL A 40 -36.25 40.95 -19.18
N LEU A 41 -35.02 40.88 -19.71
CA LEU A 41 -33.85 40.38 -18.98
C LEU A 41 -33.18 41.50 -18.17
N ALA A 42 -33.24 41.38 -16.84
CA ALA A 42 -32.71 42.38 -15.92
C ALA A 42 -31.21 42.24 -15.58
N ALA A 43 -30.48 41.27 -16.16
CA ALA A 43 -29.06 41.04 -15.88
C ALA A 43 -28.18 42.28 -16.07
N ARG A 44 -27.22 42.50 -15.15
CA ARG A 44 -26.37 43.71 -15.07
C ARG A 44 -25.58 43.97 -16.35
N ALA A 45 -24.96 42.94 -16.92
CA ALA A 45 -24.32 42.98 -18.24
C ALA A 45 -24.84 41.87 -19.16
N GLY A 46 -24.86 42.13 -20.47
CA GLY A 46 -25.34 41.15 -21.46
C GLY A 46 -24.52 39.85 -21.53
N VAL A 47 -23.30 39.85 -21.00
CA VAL A 47 -22.40 38.69 -20.95
C VAL A 47 -22.58 37.83 -19.70
N ASP A 48 -23.29 38.33 -18.69
CA ASP A 48 -23.47 37.62 -17.42
C ASP A 48 -24.36 36.38 -17.59
N LEU A 49 -25.24 36.38 -18.59
CA LEU A 49 -26.12 35.27 -18.93
C LEU A 49 -25.41 34.16 -19.73
N VAL A 50 -24.17 34.42 -20.19
CA VAL A 50 -23.42 33.55 -21.11
C VAL A 50 -22.37 32.75 -20.35
N ALA A 51 -22.29 31.45 -20.66
CA ALA A 51 -21.30 30.55 -20.11
C ALA A 51 -19.86 31.05 -20.41
N PRO A 52 -18.90 30.90 -19.48
CA PRO A 52 -17.58 31.52 -19.58
C PRO A 52 -16.86 31.29 -20.91
N GLN A 53 -16.98 30.10 -21.48
CA GLN A 53 -16.34 29.71 -22.74
C GLN A 53 -16.84 30.50 -23.97
N ASP A 54 -18.08 30.99 -23.96
CA ASP A 54 -18.68 31.68 -25.11
C ASP A 54 -18.74 33.21 -24.95
N ARG A 55 -18.32 33.74 -23.79
CA ARG A 55 -18.28 35.20 -23.54
C ARG A 55 -17.49 35.99 -24.60
N PRO A 56 -16.32 35.53 -25.08
CA PRO A 56 -15.60 36.26 -26.14
C PRO A 56 -16.43 36.44 -27.41
N ARG A 57 -17.23 35.44 -27.78
CA ARG A 57 -18.08 35.46 -28.98
C ARG A 57 -19.25 36.44 -28.80
N ALA A 58 -19.84 36.49 -27.62
CA ALA A 58 -20.88 37.46 -27.28
C ALA A 58 -20.33 38.91 -27.33
N VAL A 59 -19.15 39.15 -26.77
CA VAL A 59 -18.48 40.48 -26.80
C VAL A 59 -18.15 40.90 -28.23
N GLU A 60 -17.69 39.98 -29.08
CA GLU A 60 -17.41 40.26 -30.49
C GLU A 60 -18.69 40.66 -31.25
N ALA A 61 -19.79 39.92 -31.05
CA ALA A 61 -21.07 40.24 -31.67
C ALA A 61 -21.63 41.59 -31.20
N TRP A 62 -21.48 41.93 -29.92
CA TRP A 62 -21.85 43.25 -29.41
C TRP A 62 -21.00 44.37 -30.03
N THR A 63 -19.68 44.17 -30.11
CA THR A 63 -18.76 45.11 -30.76
C THR A 63 -19.11 45.31 -32.23
N ARG A 64 -19.54 44.23 -32.91
CA ARG A 64 -20.03 44.29 -34.29
C ARG A 64 -21.31 45.11 -34.41
N ALA A 65 -22.26 44.95 -33.48
CA ALA A 65 -23.47 45.75 -33.44
C ALA A 65 -23.20 47.25 -33.26
N LEU A 66 -22.25 47.62 -32.39
CA LEU A 66 -21.84 49.02 -32.22
C LEU A 66 -21.23 49.67 -33.48
N ARG A 67 -20.60 48.87 -34.35
CA ARG A 67 -19.95 49.36 -35.58
C ARG A 67 -20.84 49.29 -36.81
N GLN A 68 -21.65 48.24 -36.92
CA GLN A 68 -22.38 47.87 -38.13
C GLN A 68 -23.90 47.94 -37.95
N GLY A 69 -24.37 48.35 -36.77
CA GLY A 69 -25.77 48.39 -36.41
C GLY A 69 -26.31 47.07 -35.86
N ALA A 70 -25.86 45.91 -36.35
CA ALA A 70 -26.34 44.60 -35.90
C ALA A 70 -25.22 43.59 -35.64
N GLY A 71 -25.45 42.65 -34.72
CA GLY A 71 -24.56 41.53 -34.43
C GLY A 71 -25.32 40.32 -33.92
N ARG A 72 -24.78 39.11 -34.14
CA ARG A 72 -25.34 37.85 -33.64
C ARG A 72 -24.22 36.96 -33.12
N ALA A 73 -24.46 36.30 -31.99
CA ALA A 73 -23.65 35.20 -31.48
C ALA A 73 -24.54 34.02 -31.09
N ASP A 74 -24.11 32.80 -31.41
CA ASP A 74 -24.68 31.58 -30.85
C ASP A 74 -23.81 31.16 -29.67
N VAL A 75 -24.40 30.96 -28.50
CA VAL A 75 -23.72 30.81 -27.21
C VAL A 75 -24.43 29.77 -26.34
N THR A 76 -23.73 29.18 -25.39
CA THR A 76 -24.35 28.48 -24.26
C THR A 76 -24.64 29.46 -23.13
N LEU A 77 -25.85 29.41 -22.57
CA LEU A 77 -26.27 30.20 -21.41
C LEU A 77 -25.81 29.55 -20.09
N LEU A 78 -25.86 30.29 -18.98
CA LEU A 78 -25.45 29.78 -17.66
C LEU A 78 -26.26 28.55 -17.19
N ASN A 79 -27.49 28.39 -17.66
CA ASN A 79 -28.34 27.22 -17.39
C ASN A 79 -28.01 26.01 -18.30
N GLY A 80 -26.98 26.10 -19.14
CA GLY A 80 -26.54 25.02 -20.04
C GLY A 80 -27.28 24.94 -21.37
N HIS A 81 -28.30 25.78 -21.59
CA HIS A 81 -29.09 25.80 -22.82
C HIS A 81 -28.38 26.57 -23.94
N CYS A 82 -28.66 26.19 -25.19
CA CYS A 82 -28.12 26.89 -26.35
C CYS A 82 -29.02 28.09 -26.70
N ALA A 83 -28.40 29.23 -26.94
CA ALA A 83 -29.11 30.44 -27.33
C ALA A 83 -28.42 31.24 -28.43
N ALA A 84 -29.23 31.92 -29.23
CA ALA A 84 -28.77 32.95 -30.16
C ALA A 84 -29.06 34.32 -29.57
N ILE A 85 -28.02 35.13 -29.38
CA ILE A 85 -28.13 36.52 -28.93
C ILE A 85 -28.00 37.43 -30.14
N HIS A 86 -29.02 38.25 -30.38
CA HIS A 86 -29.06 39.25 -31.44
C HIS A 86 -28.94 40.65 -30.83
N TYR A 87 -27.84 41.34 -31.12
CA TYR A 87 -27.60 42.72 -30.73
C TYR A 87 -27.99 43.67 -31.86
N LEU A 88 -28.77 44.72 -31.53
CA LEU A 88 -29.28 45.70 -32.48
C LEU A 88 -29.09 47.10 -31.88
N ASP A 89 -28.25 47.91 -32.53
CA ASP A 89 -28.01 49.28 -32.11
C ASP A 89 -29.21 50.16 -32.54
N LEU A 90 -30.01 50.54 -31.54
CA LEU A 90 -31.13 51.47 -31.67
C LEU A 90 -30.86 52.79 -30.96
N ARG A 91 -29.61 53.09 -30.59
CA ARG A 91 -29.28 54.30 -29.81
C ARG A 91 -29.69 55.58 -30.53
N GLY A 92 -29.61 55.59 -31.85
CA GLY A 92 -29.99 56.74 -32.67
C GLY A 92 -31.50 57.06 -32.68
N SER A 93 -32.38 56.08 -32.42
CA SER A 93 -33.84 56.28 -32.45
C SER A 93 -34.52 56.10 -31.09
N HIS A 94 -33.99 55.24 -30.22
CA HIS A 94 -34.58 54.91 -28.91
C HIS A 94 -33.58 54.97 -27.75
N GLY A 95 -32.36 55.47 -27.96
CA GLY A 95 -31.39 55.73 -26.89
C GLY A 95 -30.72 54.50 -26.27
N ALA A 96 -31.02 53.28 -26.72
CA ALA A 96 -30.44 52.05 -26.19
C ALA A 96 -30.05 51.04 -27.28
N LEU A 97 -29.13 50.14 -26.94
CA LEU A 97 -28.82 48.96 -27.73
C LEU A 97 -29.66 47.78 -27.23
N MET A 98 -30.34 47.09 -28.14
CA MET A 98 -31.25 46.00 -27.82
C MET A 98 -30.55 44.65 -27.98
N ALA A 99 -30.72 43.77 -27.00
CA ALA A 99 -30.34 42.37 -27.07
C ALA A 99 -31.62 41.51 -27.11
N VAL A 100 -31.78 40.67 -28.13
CA VAL A 100 -32.85 39.67 -28.23
C VAL A 100 -32.23 38.29 -28.07
N VAL A 101 -32.63 37.55 -27.05
CA VAL A 101 -32.11 36.23 -26.71
C VAL A 101 -33.15 35.18 -27.08
N VAL A 102 -32.78 34.30 -28.00
CA VAL A 102 -33.60 33.17 -28.44
C VAL A 102 -32.94 31.90 -27.93
N SER A 103 -33.58 31.20 -26.99
CA SER A 103 -33.04 29.96 -26.39
C SER A 103 -33.95 28.77 -26.70
N ASP A 104 -33.36 27.58 -26.66
CA ASP A 104 -34.08 26.30 -26.73
C ASP A 104 -34.65 25.81 -25.39
N GLY A 105 -34.36 26.51 -24.28
CA GLY A 105 -34.82 26.18 -22.93
C GLY A 105 -35.52 27.35 -22.22
N ASP A 106 -36.01 27.09 -21.01
CA ASP A 106 -36.68 28.11 -20.19
C ASP A 106 -35.68 29.20 -19.75
N LEU A 107 -36.09 30.45 -19.92
CA LEU A 107 -35.29 31.64 -19.64
C LEU A 107 -35.55 32.19 -18.23
N ALA A 108 -36.52 31.64 -17.49
CA ALA A 108 -36.93 32.12 -16.16
C ALA A 108 -35.83 31.99 -15.09
N ASP A 109 -35.01 30.94 -15.13
CA ASP A 109 -34.00 30.63 -14.09
C ASP A 109 -32.67 31.40 -14.27
N LEU A 110 -32.53 32.16 -15.36
CA LEU A 110 -31.27 32.82 -15.72
C LEU A 110 -30.94 34.04 -14.87
N GLU A 111 -31.95 34.72 -14.34
CA GLU A 111 -31.73 35.89 -13.47
C GLU A 111 -31.10 35.45 -12.14
N GLU A 112 -31.58 34.35 -11.54
CA GLU A 112 -31.04 33.80 -10.30
C GLU A 112 -29.62 33.22 -10.48
N LEU A 113 -29.34 32.60 -11.64
CA LEU A 113 -28.00 32.10 -11.99
C LEU A 113 -26.99 33.22 -12.25
N ALA A 114 -27.43 34.36 -12.81
CA ALA A 114 -26.58 35.54 -13.04
C ALA A 114 -26.25 36.29 -11.73
N GLU A 115 -27.05 36.11 -10.68
CA GLU A 115 -26.79 36.66 -9.34
C GLU A 115 -25.79 35.83 -8.52
N ARG A 116 -25.44 34.61 -8.94
CA ARG A 116 -24.40 33.81 -8.27
C ARG A 116 -23.06 34.53 -8.35
N PRO A 117 -22.30 34.63 -7.25
CA PRO A 117 -21.10 35.45 -7.22
C PRO A 117 -20.10 34.96 -8.27
N ALA A 118 -19.75 35.87 -9.19
CA ALA A 118 -18.68 35.67 -10.15
C ALA A 118 -17.44 35.13 -9.43
N THR A 119 -16.74 34.18 -10.07
CA THR A 119 -15.45 33.65 -9.63
C THR A 119 -14.62 34.81 -9.05
N PRO A 120 -14.05 34.66 -7.84
CA PRO A 120 -13.28 35.73 -7.24
C PRO A 120 -12.24 36.23 -8.25
N PRO A 121 -12.08 37.56 -8.39
CA PRO A 121 -11.21 38.12 -9.40
C PRO A 121 -9.80 37.57 -9.18
N LYS A 122 -9.19 36.99 -10.22
CA LYS A 122 -7.84 36.44 -10.13
C LYS A 122 -6.75 37.50 -10.19
N VAL A 123 -7.05 38.68 -10.75
CA VAL A 123 -6.10 39.80 -10.87
C VAL A 123 -6.69 41.06 -10.28
N CYS A 124 -5.90 41.77 -9.48
CA CYS A 124 -6.22 43.11 -9.02
C CYS A 124 -5.00 44.03 -9.09
N THR A 125 -5.26 45.33 -9.04
CA THR A 125 -4.24 46.37 -9.10
C THR A 125 -4.34 47.32 -7.91
N MET A 126 -3.17 47.80 -7.48
CA MET A 126 -3.02 48.73 -6.36
C MET A 126 -1.94 49.76 -6.69
N ARG A 127 -2.15 51.00 -6.25
CA ARG A 127 -1.18 52.10 -6.38
C ARG A 127 -0.68 52.49 -5.01
N ARG A 128 0.61 52.72 -4.90
CA ARG A 128 1.29 53.09 -3.65
C ARG A 128 2.24 54.26 -3.86
N ASP A 129 2.50 55.02 -2.80
CA ASP A 129 3.58 56.01 -2.81
C ASP A 129 4.95 55.35 -2.63
N ASN A 130 6.02 56.15 -2.61
CA ASN A 130 7.39 55.68 -2.39
C ASN A 130 7.66 55.16 -0.95
N HIS A 131 6.76 55.43 -0.01
CA HIS A 131 6.80 54.95 1.38
C HIS A 131 5.99 53.65 1.59
N GLY A 132 5.33 53.15 0.54
CA GLY A 132 4.52 51.93 0.60
C GLY A 132 3.12 52.12 1.15
N GLN A 133 2.67 53.37 1.31
CA GLN A 133 1.28 53.69 1.65
C GLN A 133 0.37 53.48 0.45
N ILE A 134 -0.80 52.91 0.69
CA ILE A 134 -1.76 52.59 -0.36
C ILE A 134 -2.52 53.85 -0.77
N LEU A 135 -2.34 54.27 -2.02
CA LEU A 135 -3.02 55.43 -2.60
C LEU A 135 -4.38 55.04 -3.19
N ALA A 136 -4.46 53.88 -3.82
CA ALA A 136 -5.68 53.37 -4.43
C ALA A 136 -5.61 51.84 -4.60
N ILE A 137 -6.77 51.19 -4.57
CA ILE A 137 -6.95 49.77 -4.90
C ILE A 137 -8.18 49.66 -5.81
N ASP A 138 -8.12 48.80 -6.83
CA ASP A 138 -9.28 48.58 -7.70
C ASP A 138 -10.36 47.72 -7.03
N ASP A 139 -11.55 47.69 -7.64
CA ASP A 139 -12.70 46.92 -7.12
C ASP A 139 -12.41 45.42 -7.04
N ASN A 140 -11.52 44.92 -7.90
CA ASN A 140 -11.07 43.54 -7.86
C ASN A 140 -10.25 43.27 -6.59
N GLY A 141 -9.39 44.18 -6.19
CA GLY A 141 -8.59 44.08 -4.97
C GLY A 141 -9.45 44.16 -3.71
N VAL A 142 -10.47 45.01 -3.71
CA VAL A 142 -11.49 45.06 -2.65
C VAL A 142 -12.21 43.72 -2.52
N ARG A 143 -12.61 43.11 -3.64
CA ARG A 143 -13.28 41.80 -3.64
C ARG A 143 -12.35 40.63 -3.29
N MET A 144 -11.10 40.66 -3.74
CA MET A 144 -10.10 39.60 -3.52
C MET A 144 -9.66 39.57 -2.05
N LEU A 145 -9.34 40.74 -1.48
CA LEU A 145 -8.84 40.85 -0.11
C LEU A 145 -9.98 41.05 0.92
N GLY A 146 -11.19 41.42 0.47
CA GLY A 146 -12.36 41.64 1.31
C GLY A 146 -12.33 42.95 2.12
N TRP A 147 -11.33 43.80 1.90
CA TRP A 147 -11.22 45.08 2.60
C TRP A 147 -11.86 46.22 1.80
N PRO A 148 -12.74 47.04 2.40
CA PRO A 148 -13.27 48.23 1.73
C PRO A 148 -12.14 49.21 1.36
N ALA A 149 -12.20 49.81 0.16
CA ALA A 149 -11.15 50.72 -0.31
C ALA A 149 -10.84 51.85 0.70
N GLY A 150 -11.88 52.44 1.32
CA GLY A 150 -11.73 53.51 2.31
C GLY A 150 -11.04 53.09 3.62
N GLU A 151 -10.95 51.79 3.92
CA GLU A 151 -10.20 51.29 5.07
C GLU A 151 -8.74 50.98 4.73
N VAL A 152 -8.45 50.66 3.46
CA VAL A 152 -7.11 50.23 3.01
C VAL A 152 -6.28 51.43 2.54
N VAL A 153 -6.91 52.40 1.90
CA VAL A 153 -6.23 53.62 1.43
C VAL A 153 -5.67 54.38 2.64
N GLY A 154 -4.41 54.78 2.54
CA GLY A 154 -3.63 55.42 3.61
C GLY A 154 -2.92 54.44 4.56
N ARG A 155 -3.19 53.14 4.50
CA ARG A 155 -2.45 52.14 5.28
C ARG A 155 -1.12 51.77 4.62
N SER A 156 -0.20 51.25 5.42
CA SER A 156 0.99 50.59 4.90
C SER A 156 0.60 49.28 4.23
N SER A 157 1.05 49.07 2.99
CA SER A 157 0.84 47.79 2.32
C SER A 157 1.55 46.61 2.98
N LEU A 158 2.57 46.87 3.81
CA LEU A 158 3.25 45.84 4.59
C LEU A 158 2.34 45.25 5.69
N ASP A 159 1.39 46.02 6.19
CA ASP A 159 0.42 45.58 7.22
C ASP A 159 -0.50 44.47 6.69
N LEU A 160 -0.65 44.39 5.37
CA LEU A 160 -1.43 43.35 4.69
C LEU A 160 -0.58 42.11 4.38
N VAL A 161 0.74 42.13 4.56
CA VAL A 161 1.63 41.00 4.27
C VAL A 161 1.83 40.15 5.52
N HIS A 162 1.76 38.82 5.37
CA HIS A 162 2.02 37.89 6.45
C HIS A 162 3.39 38.14 7.09
N PRO A 163 3.52 38.13 8.44
CA PRO A 163 4.78 38.42 9.14
C PRO A 163 6.02 37.71 8.59
N ASP A 164 5.96 36.39 8.37
CA ASP A 164 7.08 35.61 7.80
C ASP A 164 7.49 36.01 6.38
N ASP A 165 6.61 36.70 5.64
CA ASP A 165 6.82 37.10 4.25
C ASP A 165 7.24 38.57 4.12
N GLN A 166 7.21 39.35 5.21
CA GLN A 166 7.51 40.79 5.22
C GLN A 166 8.94 41.11 4.79
N ALA A 167 9.93 40.30 5.19
CA ALA A 167 11.31 40.50 4.78
C ALA A 167 11.45 40.45 3.25
N ARG A 168 10.84 39.45 2.60
CA ARG A 168 10.83 39.32 1.14
C ARG A 168 10.09 40.46 0.45
N ALA A 169 9.01 40.93 1.07
CA ALA A 169 8.25 42.08 0.57
C ALA A 169 9.08 43.37 0.59
N ILE A 170 9.83 43.60 1.67
CA ILE A 170 10.73 44.76 1.83
C ILE A 170 11.87 44.69 0.79
N ASP A 171 12.51 43.53 0.62
CA ASP A 171 13.60 43.37 -0.35
C ASP A 171 13.11 43.63 -1.79
N ASN A 172 11.94 43.10 -2.14
CA ASN A 172 11.32 43.36 -3.44
C ASN A 172 10.96 44.83 -3.62
N TRP A 173 10.43 45.48 -2.58
CA TRP A 173 10.09 46.90 -2.58
C TRP A 173 11.31 47.79 -2.80
N LEU A 174 12.40 47.56 -2.06
CA LEU A 174 13.66 48.29 -2.21
C LEU A 174 14.24 48.11 -3.61
N SER A 175 14.18 46.90 -4.15
CA SER A 175 14.63 46.61 -5.52
C SER A 175 13.83 47.40 -6.56
N ALA A 176 12.50 47.48 -6.39
CA ALA A 176 11.62 48.24 -7.27
C ALA A 176 11.87 49.75 -7.21
N LEU A 177 12.21 50.30 -6.04
CA LEU A 177 12.57 51.71 -5.89
C LEU A 177 13.91 52.05 -6.56
N GLN A 178 14.86 51.12 -6.56
CA GLN A 178 16.18 51.30 -7.16
C GLN A 178 16.18 51.14 -8.70
N SER A 179 15.13 50.52 -9.26
CA SER A 179 15.05 50.21 -10.69
C SER A 179 13.74 50.72 -11.33
N PRO A 180 13.57 52.04 -11.50
CA PRO A 180 12.36 52.62 -12.08
C PRO A 180 12.01 52.01 -13.44
N GLY A 181 10.72 51.73 -13.66
CA GLY A 181 10.21 51.17 -14.91
C GLY A 181 10.42 49.66 -15.11
N LEU A 182 11.18 48.98 -14.25
CA LEU A 182 11.33 47.51 -14.31
C LEU A 182 10.33 46.82 -13.37
N PRO A 183 9.69 45.71 -13.82
CA PRO A 183 8.78 44.94 -12.97
C PRO A 183 9.57 44.04 -12.02
N HIS A 184 9.25 44.10 -10.73
CA HIS A 184 9.82 43.24 -9.69
C HIS A 184 8.75 42.32 -9.13
N ARG A 185 8.90 41.02 -9.39
CA ARG A 185 7.94 40.00 -9.00
C ARG A 185 8.36 39.25 -7.74
N TRP A 186 7.39 38.95 -6.88
CA TRP A 186 7.56 38.07 -5.73
C TRP A 186 6.24 37.38 -5.38
N ARG A 187 6.29 36.36 -4.51
CA ARG A 187 5.10 35.66 -4.02
C ARG A 187 5.04 35.72 -2.50
N GLY A 188 3.85 35.99 -1.98
CA GLY A 188 3.64 36.12 -0.54
C GLY A 188 2.18 36.03 -0.14
N ARG A 189 1.95 35.80 1.16
CA ARG A 189 0.62 35.72 1.74
C ARG A 189 0.11 37.11 2.13
N TYR A 190 -1.09 37.44 1.68
CA TYR A 190 -1.80 38.67 2.01
C TYR A 190 -3.02 38.41 2.90
N ALA A 191 -3.24 39.29 3.86
CA ALA A 191 -4.32 39.22 4.83
C ALA A 191 -5.66 39.56 4.16
N ARG A 192 -6.62 38.65 4.26
CA ARG A 192 -8.03 38.95 3.97
C ARG A 192 -8.69 39.57 5.20
N ARG A 193 -9.75 40.34 5.00
CA ARG A 193 -10.50 40.99 6.09
C ARG A 193 -11.07 39.99 7.11
N ASP A 194 -11.42 38.80 6.65
CA ASP A 194 -11.95 37.71 7.48
C ASP A 194 -10.90 37.03 8.38
N GLY A 195 -9.63 37.46 8.31
CA GLY A 195 -8.51 36.91 9.08
C GLY A 195 -7.80 35.72 8.42
N THR A 196 -8.24 35.30 7.23
CA THR A 196 -7.55 34.27 6.45
C THR A 196 -6.42 34.86 5.58
N TRP A 197 -5.58 33.99 5.05
CA TRP A 197 -4.45 34.36 4.20
C TRP A 197 -4.66 33.89 2.77
N THR A 198 -4.27 34.71 1.79
CA THR A 198 -4.32 34.36 0.37
C THR A 198 -2.94 34.48 -0.25
N TRP A 199 -2.58 33.55 -1.12
CA TRP A 199 -1.31 33.63 -1.84
C TRP A 199 -1.44 34.51 -3.05
N LEU A 200 -0.63 35.56 -3.11
CA LEU A 200 -0.55 36.45 -4.26
C LEU A 200 0.83 36.38 -4.89
N GLU A 201 0.87 36.43 -6.21
CA GLU A 201 2.03 36.85 -6.97
C GLU A 201 1.91 38.35 -7.22
N ILE A 202 2.87 39.10 -6.68
CA ILE A 202 2.86 40.56 -6.66
C ILE A 202 3.95 41.04 -7.61
N THR A 203 3.59 41.89 -8.56
CA THR A 203 4.51 42.55 -9.48
C THR A 203 4.48 44.05 -9.22
N ASN A 204 5.61 44.60 -8.79
CA ASN A 204 5.78 46.01 -8.47
C ASN A 204 6.56 46.72 -9.58
N THR A 205 6.01 47.82 -10.08
CA THR A 205 6.67 48.66 -11.09
C THR A 205 6.60 50.12 -10.64
N LEU A 206 7.76 50.73 -10.39
CA LEU A 206 7.83 52.15 -10.06
C LEU A 206 7.66 52.99 -11.33
N ALA A 207 6.60 53.79 -11.38
CA ALA A 207 6.40 54.80 -12.42
C ALA A 207 6.97 56.15 -11.97
N ALA A 208 7.76 56.79 -12.83
CA ALA A 208 8.33 58.11 -12.56
C ALA A 208 7.24 59.19 -12.55
N GLY A 209 7.11 59.92 -11.43
CA GLY A 209 6.24 61.09 -11.31
C GLY A 209 7.02 62.41 -11.44
N PRO A 210 6.34 63.53 -11.72
CA PRO A 210 6.97 64.85 -11.75
C PRO A 210 7.51 65.21 -10.35
N GLY A 211 8.77 65.62 -10.24
CA GLY A 211 9.34 66.17 -8.99
C GLY A 211 9.92 65.17 -7.99
N GLY A 212 9.97 63.86 -8.30
CA GLY A 212 10.55 62.82 -7.43
C GLY A 212 9.53 61.98 -6.66
N ASP A 213 8.25 62.33 -6.72
CA ASP A 213 7.14 61.55 -6.15
C ASP A 213 6.71 60.45 -7.13
N GLY A 214 7.47 59.35 -7.14
CA GLY A 214 7.15 58.17 -7.93
C GLY A 214 5.99 57.36 -7.34
N VAL A 215 5.14 56.81 -8.20
CA VAL A 215 4.02 55.95 -7.81
C VAL A 215 4.36 54.50 -8.16
N VAL A 216 4.26 53.59 -7.19
CA VAL A 216 4.44 52.17 -7.45
C VAL A 216 3.11 51.55 -7.87
N HIS A 217 3.06 51.10 -9.11
CA HIS A 217 1.97 50.28 -9.64
C HIS A 217 2.21 48.84 -9.23
N THR A 218 1.19 48.22 -8.64
CA THR A 218 1.23 46.88 -8.08
C THR A 218 0.16 46.05 -8.75
N GLU A 219 0.57 44.99 -9.45
CA GLU A 219 -0.33 43.97 -9.98
C GLU A 219 -0.27 42.77 -9.05
N MET A 220 -1.43 42.21 -8.70
CA MET A 220 -1.55 41.06 -7.81
C MET A 220 -2.37 39.97 -8.51
N LEU A 221 -1.80 38.79 -8.63
CA LEU A 221 -2.43 37.58 -9.16
C LEU A 221 -2.66 36.58 -8.04
N ASP A 222 -3.88 36.08 -7.87
CA ASP A 222 -4.19 35.01 -6.92
C ASP A 222 -3.60 33.68 -7.42
N VAL A 223 -2.66 33.13 -6.65
CA VAL A 223 -1.96 31.87 -6.92
C VAL A 223 -2.24 30.84 -5.81
N SER A 224 -3.32 31.02 -5.05
CA SER A 224 -3.67 30.14 -3.92
C SER A 224 -3.90 28.68 -4.34
N ASP A 225 -4.58 28.45 -5.46
CA ASP A 225 -4.81 27.10 -6.00
C ASP A 225 -3.48 26.40 -6.38
N GLU A 226 -2.56 27.13 -7.00
CA GLU A 226 -1.24 26.61 -7.41
C GLU A 226 -0.40 26.23 -6.19
N MET A 227 -0.35 27.12 -5.19
CA MET A 227 0.41 26.88 -3.97
C MET A 227 -0.15 25.71 -3.16
N ALA A 228 -1.49 25.58 -3.07
CA ALA A 228 -2.13 24.45 -2.42
C ALA A 228 -1.82 23.12 -3.12
N ALA A 229 -1.84 23.08 -4.46
CA ALA A 229 -1.49 21.89 -5.22
C ALA A 229 -0.01 21.49 -5.03
N LEU A 230 0.90 22.46 -5.03
CA LEU A 230 2.33 22.23 -4.79
C LEU A 230 2.60 21.69 -3.37
N ASP A 231 1.93 22.25 -2.36
CA ASP A 231 2.10 21.80 -0.98
C ASP A 231 1.49 20.41 -0.75
N GLU A 232 0.35 20.09 -1.37
CA GLU A 232 -0.23 18.74 -1.31
C GLU A 232 0.66 17.71 -2.01
N LEU A 233 1.25 18.05 -3.16
CA LEU A 233 2.21 17.18 -3.84
C LEU A 233 3.43 16.88 -2.94
N ARG A 234 4.03 17.93 -2.35
CA ARG A 234 5.15 17.79 -1.41
C ARG A 234 4.77 16.98 -0.18
N ARG A 235 3.56 17.17 0.35
CA ARG A 235 3.05 16.42 1.50
C ARG A 235 2.90 14.95 1.15
N ARG A 236 2.33 14.64 -0.01
CA ARG A 236 2.16 13.27 -0.52
C ARG A 236 3.50 12.58 -0.76
N GLU A 237 4.46 13.26 -1.38
CA GLU A 237 5.81 12.75 -1.60
C GLU A 237 6.52 12.39 -0.28
N ARG A 238 6.47 13.29 0.72
CA ARG A 238 7.03 13.03 2.05
C ARG A 238 6.33 11.87 2.76
N LEU A 239 5.01 11.75 2.62
CA LEU A 239 4.25 10.65 3.19
C LEU A 239 4.68 9.32 2.57
N LEU A 240 4.74 9.23 1.24
CA LEU A 240 5.15 8.01 0.54
C LEU A 240 6.56 7.57 0.96
N ARG A 241 7.52 8.51 1.05
CA ARG A 241 8.87 8.21 1.52
C ARG A 241 8.89 7.67 2.96
N ARG A 242 8.13 8.27 3.87
CA ARG A 242 8.03 7.78 5.25
C ARG A 242 7.38 6.40 5.35
N LEU A 243 6.39 6.13 4.50
CA LEU A 243 5.76 4.81 4.45
C LEU A 243 6.76 3.74 3.99
N THR A 244 7.56 4.01 2.96
CA THR A 244 8.57 3.05 2.48
C THR A 244 9.75 2.88 3.45
N GLU A 245 10.12 3.92 4.22
CA GLU A 245 11.13 3.85 5.28
C GLU A 245 10.65 3.08 6.52
N ALA A 246 9.35 3.14 6.84
CA ALA A 246 8.79 2.44 8.01
C ALA A 246 8.55 0.93 7.79
N LEU A 247 8.57 0.46 6.53
CA LEU A 247 8.41 -0.96 6.23
C LEU A 247 9.65 -1.75 6.69
N PRO A 248 9.48 -2.91 7.34
CA PRO A 248 10.60 -3.78 7.70
C PRO A 248 11.23 -4.51 6.50
N SER A 249 10.87 -4.12 5.28
CA SER A 249 11.28 -4.73 4.01
C SER A 249 12.07 -3.74 3.16
N GLY A 250 13.07 -4.25 2.45
CA GLY A 250 13.74 -3.54 1.37
C GLY A 250 12.79 -3.39 0.18
N VAL A 251 12.67 -2.19 -0.37
CA VAL A 251 11.85 -1.92 -1.55
C VAL A 251 12.78 -1.36 -2.62
N LEU A 252 12.67 -1.87 -3.84
CA LEU A 252 13.28 -1.28 -5.02
C LEU A 252 12.30 -1.26 -6.19
N GLN A 253 12.44 -0.25 -7.03
CA GLN A 253 11.74 -0.14 -8.29
C GLN A 253 12.74 -0.39 -9.41
N ILE A 254 12.38 -1.22 -10.38
CA ILE A 254 13.16 -1.46 -11.59
C ILE A 254 12.39 -1.10 -12.85
N ASP A 255 13.11 -0.67 -13.89
CA ASP A 255 12.58 -0.54 -15.25
C ASP A 255 12.61 -1.89 -16.02
N ARG A 256 12.14 -1.89 -17.27
CA ARG A 256 12.19 -3.07 -18.16
C ARG A 256 13.60 -3.58 -18.44
N ASP A 257 14.59 -2.70 -18.42
CA ASP A 257 16.01 -3.05 -18.61
C ASP A 257 16.65 -3.56 -17.30
N ARG A 258 15.85 -3.74 -16.24
CA ARG A 258 16.27 -4.22 -14.91
C ARG A 258 17.23 -3.25 -14.21
N ARG A 259 17.15 -1.95 -14.53
CA ARG A 259 17.88 -0.88 -13.83
C ARG A 259 17.09 -0.43 -12.61
N ILE A 260 17.79 -0.19 -11.51
CA ILE A 260 17.16 0.25 -10.26
C ILE A 260 16.89 1.76 -10.37
N LEU A 261 15.61 2.14 -10.42
CA LEU A 261 15.14 3.52 -10.45
C LEU A 261 15.03 4.12 -9.05
N HIS A 262 14.62 3.31 -8.09
CA HIS A 262 14.43 3.72 -6.70
C HIS A 262 14.75 2.55 -5.77
N ARG A 263 15.21 2.86 -4.56
CA ARG A 263 15.32 1.92 -3.45
C ARG A 263 15.19 2.65 -2.12
N ASN A 264 14.70 1.97 -1.10
CA ASN A 264 14.75 2.47 0.27
C ASN A 264 16.04 2.01 0.98
N ASP A 265 16.36 2.68 2.10
CA ASP A 265 17.56 2.38 2.89
C ASP A 265 17.52 0.96 3.50
N ARG A 266 16.32 0.47 3.82
CA ARG A 266 16.13 -0.87 4.41
C ARG A 266 16.65 -1.99 3.53
N LEU A 267 16.61 -1.84 2.20
CA LEU A 267 17.19 -2.82 1.27
C LEU A 267 18.70 -2.97 1.47
N VAL A 268 19.40 -1.87 1.71
CA VAL A 268 20.85 -1.87 1.92
C VAL A 268 21.19 -2.59 3.22
N GLU A 269 20.39 -2.44 4.27
CA GLU A 269 20.57 -3.14 5.54
C GLU A 269 20.35 -4.67 5.42
N ILE A 270 19.41 -5.08 4.58
CA ILE A 270 19.08 -6.50 4.36
C ILE A 270 20.11 -7.18 3.46
N VAL A 271 20.50 -6.55 2.35
CA VAL A 271 21.30 -7.19 1.29
C VAL A 271 22.79 -6.78 1.36
N GLY A 272 23.12 -5.64 1.97
CA GLY A 272 24.50 -5.22 2.22
C GLY A 272 25.23 -4.58 1.03
N HIS A 273 24.56 -4.36 -0.11
CA HIS A 273 25.18 -3.83 -1.32
C HIS A 273 24.56 -2.49 -1.79
N PRO A 274 25.05 -1.33 -1.31
CA PRO A 274 24.51 -0.02 -1.67
C PRO A 274 24.92 0.48 -3.07
N GLU A 275 25.88 -0.14 -3.74
CA GLU A 275 26.39 0.37 -5.03
C GLU A 275 25.71 -0.26 -6.25
N ALA A 276 24.84 -1.26 -6.05
CA ALA A 276 24.14 -1.91 -7.15
C ALA A 276 23.18 -0.94 -7.86
N THR A 277 23.38 -0.75 -9.16
CA THR A 277 22.54 0.09 -10.03
C THR A 277 21.59 -0.72 -10.92
N THR A 278 21.79 -2.04 -10.97
CA THR A 278 20.96 -2.99 -11.71
C THR A 278 20.49 -4.10 -10.78
N LEU A 279 19.35 -4.70 -11.10
CA LEU A 279 18.88 -5.89 -10.40
C LEU A 279 19.98 -6.96 -10.43
N ASP A 280 20.56 -7.24 -11.60
CA ASP A 280 21.62 -8.24 -11.76
C ASP A 280 22.83 -8.04 -10.83
N ALA A 281 23.26 -6.78 -10.62
CA ALA A 281 24.33 -6.46 -9.67
C ALA A 281 23.89 -6.74 -8.23
N GLN A 282 22.64 -6.39 -7.87
CA GLN A 282 22.04 -6.75 -6.59
C GLN A 282 21.90 -8.28 -6.41
N LEU A 283 21.76 -9.03 -7.51
CA LEU A 283 21.63 -10.49 -7.52
C LEU A 283 22.97 -11.23 -7.43
N ALA A 284 24.10 -10.54 -7.57
CA ALA A 284 25.42 -11.18 -7.52
C ALA A 284 25.66 -11.91 -6.19
N ASP A 285 25.07 -11.42 -5.11
CA ASP A 285 25.22 -11.96 -3.76
C ASP A 285 24.26 -13.14 -3.47
N VAL A 286 23.30 -13.41 -4.36
CA VAL A 286 22.40 -14.56 -4.25
C VAL A 286 23.20 -15.85 -4.43
N VAL A 287 22.92 -16.81 -3.55
CA VAL A 287 23.45 -18.19 -3.57
C VAL A 287 23.24 -18.79 -4.97
N LEU A 288 24.27 -19.44 -5.52
CA LEU A 288 24.32 -19.84 -6.93
C LEU A 288 23.11 -20.70 -7.34
N GLU A 289 22.69 -21.63 -6.49
CA GLU A 289 21.55 -22.53 -6.71
C GLU A 289 20.21 -21.77 -6.83
N ASP A 290 20.09 -20.62 -6.17
CA ASP A 290 18.84 -19.86 -6.07
C ASP A 290 18.75 -18.77 -7.17
N ARG A 291 19.84 -18.44 -7.86
CA ARG A 291 19.88 -17.40 -8.91
C ARG A 291 18.88 -17.67 -10.03
N ALA A 292 18.74 -18.93 -10.45
CA ALA A 292 17.82 -19.31 -11.52
C ALA A 292 16.34 -19.12 -11.12
N VAL A 293 16.01 -19.30 -9.84
CA VAL A 293 14.66 -19.06 -9.30
C VAL A 293 14.32 -17.58 -9.40
N LEU A 294 15.25 -16.72 -8.96
CA LEU A 294 15.06 -15.28 -8.96
C LEU A 294 15.00 -14.69 -10.37
N PHE A 295 15.84 -15.18 -11.29
CA PHE A 295 15.81 -14.78 -12.70
C PHE A 295 14.45 -15.08 -13.34
N ARG A 296 13.89 -16.27 -13.08
CA ARG A 296 12.54 -16.62 -13.56
C ARG A 296 11.45 -15.73 -12.95
N ALA A 297 11.57 -15.38 -11.67
CA ALA A 297 10.63 -14.46 -11.01
C ALA A 297 10.65 -13.08 -11.68
N ALA A 298 11.85 -12.56 -12.00
CA ALA A 298 12.00 -11.30 -12.72
C ALA A 298 11.40 -11.35 -14.13
N GLY A 299 11.64 -12.43 -14.88
CA GLY A 299 11.04 -12.61 -16.21
C GLY A 299 9.51 -12.69 -16.17
N ARG A 300 8.92 -13.35 -15.16
CA ARG A 300 7.46 -13.35 -14.98
C ARG A 300 6.89 -11.95 -14.79
N ALA A 301 7.52 -11.15 -13.94
CA ALA A 301 7.07 -9.79 -13.66
C ALA A 301 7.24 -8.87 -14.88
N LEU A 302 8.39 -8.92 -15.55
CA LEU A 302 8.74 -7.96 -16.60
C LEU A 302 8.23 -8.33 -18.00
N ASP A 303 8.26 -9.63 -18.34
CA ASP A 303 7.90 -10.10 -19.69
C ASP A 303 6.44 -10.55 -19.76
N ALA A 304 5.94 -11.18 -18.70
CA ALA A 304 4.60 -11.77 -18.66
C ALA A 304 3.57 -10.95 -17.87
N ALA A 305 3.97 -9.81 -17.29
CA ALA A 305 3.12 -8.99 -16.41
C ALA A 305 2.50 -9.78 -15.24
N GLN A 306 3.22 -10.78 -14.73
CA GLN A 306 2.76 -11.68 -13.68
C GLN A 306 3.54 -11.49 -12.40
N ASP A 307 2.81 -11.28 -11.31
CA ASP A 307 3.37 -11.23 -9.97
C ASP A 307 4.04 -12.56 -9.60
N SER A 308 5.14 -12.47 -8.86
CA SER A 308 5.91 -13.64 -8.43
C SER A 308 6.47 -13.45 -7.03
N ASP A 309 6.33 -14.47 -6.21
CA ASP A 309 6.91 -14.53 -4.86
C ASP A 309 7.85 -15.75 -4.79
N VAL A 310 9.08 -15.52 -4.36
CA VAL A 310 10.10 -16.56 -4.23
C VAL A 310 10.92 -16.36 -2.96
N GLU A 311 11.45 -17.45 -2.42
CA GLU A 311 12.44 -17.41 -1.35
C GLU A 311 13.82 -17.75 -1.92
N VAL A 312 14.82 -16.94 -1.55
CA VAL A 312 16.20 -17.10 -2.02
C VAL A 312 17.17 -16.85 -0.87
N ARG A 313 18.34 -17.48 -0.94
CA ARG A 313 19.42 -17.25 0.01
C ARG A 313 20.39 -16.20 -0.52
N ILE A 314 20.76 -15.26 0.33
CA ILE A 314 21.63 -14.12 -0.01
C ILE A 314 22.85 -14.13 0.91
N HIS A 315 24.05 -14.09 0.33
CA HIS A 315 25.28 -13.85 1.07
C HIS A 315 25.37 -12.38 1.44
N VAL A 316 25.63 -12.09 2.72
CA VAL A 316 25.84 -10.72 3.17
C VAL A 316 27.24 -10.61 3.75
N ALA A 317 27.99 -9.59 3.32
CA ALA A 317 29.35 -9.36 3.80
C ALA A 317 29.39 -9.29 5.33
N GLY A 318 30.32 -10.02 5.94
CA GLY A 318 30.46 -10.10 7.40
C GLY A 318 29.49 -11.06 8.10
N VAL A 319 28.57 -11.71 7.37
CA VAL A 319 27.65 -12.71 7.92
C VAL A 319 28.09 -14.11 7.48
N ALA A 320 28.32 -15.00 8.45
CA ALA A 320 28.86 -16.34 8.19
C ALA A 320 27.88 -17.29 7.47
N ARG A 321 26.57 -17.10 7.66
CA ARG A 321 25.53 -17.91 7.02
C ARG A 321 24.68 -17.01 6.10
N PRO A 322 24.27 -17.50 4.92
CA PRO A 322 23.36 -16.76 4.06
C PRO A 322 22.05 -16.43 4.80
N ARG A 323 21.51 -15.24 4.54
CA ARG A 323 20.14 -14.87 4.95
C ARG A 323 19.13 -15.54 4.02
N VAL A 324 18.00 -15.96 4.57
CA VAL A 324 16.84 -16.38 3.78
C VAL A 324 15.96 -15.16 3.57
N CYS A 325 15.79 -14.77 2.31
CA CYS A 325 15.02 -13.59 1.94
C CYS A 325 13.80 -13.99 1.12
N SER A 326 12.63 -13.51 1.53
CA SER A 326 11.41 -13.54 0.73
C SER A 326 11.42 -12.35 -0.23
N VAL A 327 11.31 -12.64 -1.53
CA VAL A 327 11.34 -11.65 -2.61
C VAL A 327 10.01 -11.68 -3.34
N ALA A 328 9.28 -10.59 -3.23
CA ALA A 328 8.02 -10.36 -3.93
C ALA A 328 8.24 -9.38 -5.08
N MET A 329 7.90 -9.78 -6.29
CA MET A 329 7.98 -8.95 -7.50
C MET A 329 6.57 -8.68 -8.00
N ARG A 330 6.24 -7.40 -8.17
CA ARG A 330 4.94 -6.93 -8.66
C ARG A 330 5.14 -6.17 -9.96
N ALA A 331 4.48 -6.59 -11.02
CA ALA A 331 4.59 -5.95 -12.32
C ALA A 331 3.96 -4.54 -12.26
N LEU A 332 4.65 -3.54 -12.83
CA LEU A 332 4.07 -2.23 -13.07
C LEU A 332 3.67 -2.16 -14.54
N ALA A 333 2.37 -2.02 -14.81
CA ALA A 333 1.85 -1.79 -16.15
C ALA A 333 1.38 -0.34 -16.26
N ASP A 334 1.65 0.27 -17.41
CA ASP A 334 1.03 1.57 -17.75
C ASP A 334 -0.43 1.36 -18.15
N ASP A 335 -1.23 2.44 -18.23
CA ASP A 335 -2.67 2.43 -18.54
C ASP A 335 -3.07 1.77 -19.90
N GLY A 336 -2.11 1.19 -20.63
CA GLY A 336 -2.28 0.48 -21.91
C GLY A 336 -1.68 -0.94 -21.96
N GLU A 337 -1.69 -1.70 -20.85
CA GLU A 337 -1.23 -3.12 -20.72
C GLU A 337 0.28 -3.37 -20.92
N GLN A 338 1.06 -2.37 -21.32
CA GLN A 338 2.49 -2.55 -21.49
C GLN A 338 3.22 -2.38 -20.15
N VAL A 339 3.94 -3.43 -19.74
CA VAL A 339 4.76 -3.42 -18.51
C VAL A 339 5.81 -2.32 -18.61
N SER A 340 5.84 -1.37 -17.68
CA SER A 340 6.83 -0.31 -17.58
C SER A 340 8.02 -0.68 -16.67
N GLY A 341 7.82 -1.66 -15.78
CA GLY A 341 8.84 -2.12 -14.84
C GLY A 341 8.27 -3.05 -13.77
N ALA A 342 8.90 -3.09 -12.60
CA ALA A 342 8.40 -3.84 -11.46
C ALA A 342 8.78 -3.18 -10.11
N ILE A 343 7.96 -3.41 -9.09
CA ILE A 343 8.31 -3.17 -7.68
C ILE A 343 8.78 -4.51 -7.10
N VAL A 344 9.94 -4.49 -6.47
CA VAL A 344 10.51 -5.65 -5.78
C VAL A 344 10.62 -5.35 -4.29
N CYS A 345 9.98 -6.18 -3.48
CA CYS A 345 10.05 -6.14 -2.03
C CYS A 345 10.89 -7.32 -1.53
N VAL A 346 11.85 -7.06 -0.64
CA VAL A 346 12.77 -8.04 -0.06
C VAL A 346 12.61 -8.01 1.44
N SER A 347 12.24 -9.13 2.05
CA SER A 347 12.11 -9.27 3.51
C SER A 347 13.08 -10.33 4.01
N ASP A 348 13.85 -10.02 5.05
CA ASP A 348 14.66 -11.03 5.74
C ASP A 348 13.74 -11.91 6.60
N VAL A 349 13.63 -13.18 6.24
CA VAL A 349 12.82 -14.19 6.93
C VAL A 349 13.68 -15.24 7.61
N THR A 350 15.00 -15.01 7.73
CA THR A 350 15.95 -15.99 8.27
C THR A 350 15.54 -16.53 9.63
N GLU A 351 15.21 -15.64 10.57
CA GLU A 351 14.81 -16.02 11.93
C GLU A 351 13.50 -16.82 11.93
N ALA A 352 12.53 -16.39 11.12
CA ALA A 352 11.25 -17.08 10.98
C ALA A 352 11.44 -18.48 10.37
N THR A 353 12.30 -18.64 9.36
CA THR A 353 12.61 -19.93 8.74
C THR A 353 13.33 -20.86 9.72
N VAL A 354 14.31 -20.35 10.48
CA VAL A 354 15.04 -21.13 11.50
C VAL A 354 14.07 -21.58 12.60
N LEU A 355 13.27 -20.67 13.14
CA LEU A 355 12.30 -20.99 14.18
C LEU A 355 11.27 -22.01 13.69
N ARG A 356 10.78 -21.86 12.46
CA ARG A 356 9.87 -22.82 11.86
C ARG A 356 10.50 -24.21 11.75
N ALA A 357 11.75 -24.31 11.28
CA ALA A 357 12.45 -25.58 11.18
C ALA A 357 12.68 -26.23 12.57
N GLU A 358 12.99 -25.43 13.59
CA GLU A 358 13.11 -25.91 14.97
C GLU A 358 11.78 -26.40 15.53
N LEU A 359 10.67 -25.70 15.25
CA LEU A 359 9.33 -26.11 15.65
C LEU A 359 8.91 -27.40 14.94
N GLU A 360 9.20 -27.55 13.65
CA GLU A 360 8.95 -28.78 12.89
C GLU A 360 9.75 -29.97 13.45
N LEU A 361 11.03 -29.75 13.75
CA LEU A 361 11.87 -30.77 14.39
C LEU A 361 11.32 -31.16 15.77
N ARG A 362 10.91 -30.22 16.62
CA ARG A 362 10.32 -30.53 17.95
C ARG A 362 8.95 -31.20 17.85
N ALA A 363 8.15 -30.82 16.85
CA ALA A 363 6.86 -31.44 16.58
C ALA A 363 7.01 -32.89 16.11
N THR A 364 8.17 -33.26 15.55
CA THR A 364 8.44 -34.59 14.98
C THR A 364 9.34 -35.46 15.87
N PHE A 365 10.32 -34.90 16.55
CA PHE A 365 11.36 -35.66 17.24
C PHE A 365 11.45 -35.31 18.73
N ASP A 366 11.83 -36.29 19.54
CA ASP A 366 12.18 -36.09 20.94
C ASP A 366 13.54 -35.37 21.03
N PRO A 367 13.63 -34.22 21.73
CA PRO A 367 14.83 -33.38 21.72
C PRO A 367 16.04 -34.02 22.40
N LEU A 368 15.84 -35.01 23.28
CA LEU A 368 16.94 -35.69 23.98
C LEU A 368 17.54 -36.84 23.15
N THR A 369 16.69 -37.61 22.47
CA THR A 369 17.08 -38.86 21.82
C THR A 369 17.19 -38.78 20.29
N ALA A 370 16.65 -37.70 19.69
CA ALA A 370 16.47 -37.53 18.24
C ALA A 370 15.65 -38.67 17.58
N CYS A 371 15.00 -39.52 18.36
CA CYS A 371 13.98 -40.46 17.89
C CYS A 371 12.67 -39.71 17.64
N HIS A 372 11.73 -40.34 16.92
CA HIS A 372 10.38 -39.81 16.81
C HIS A 372 9.79 -39.54 18.21
N ASN A 373 9.12 -38.42 18.40
CA ASN A 373 8.34 -38.24 19.62
C ASN A 373 7.06 -39.11 19.57
N ARG A 374 6.36 -39.23 20.71
CA ARG A 374 5.11 -40.01 20.80
C ARG A 374 4.09 -39.68 19.72
N ALA A 375 3.84 -38.39 19.46
CA ALA A 375 2.83 -37.98 18.49
C ALA A 375 3.18 -38.45 17.06
N SER A 376 4.43 -38.25 16.64
CA SER A 376 4.87 -38.59 15.28
C SER A 376 5.01 -40.11 15.06
N ILE A 377 5.51 -40.88 16.03
CA ILE A 377 5.64 -42.34 15.87
C ILE A 377 4.27 -43.00 15.79
N MET A 378 3.30 -42.54 16.58
CA MET A 378 1.91 -43.02 16.54
C MET A 378 1.23 -42.63 15.22
N SER A 379 1.43 -41.40 14.75
CA SER A 379 0.93 -40.97 13.44
C SER A 379 1.52 -41.79 12.29
N LEU A 380 2.82 -42.09 12.35
CA LEU A 380 3.51 -42.92 11.36
C LEU A 380 2.98 -44.35 11.37
N LEU A 381 2.80 -44.94 12.55
CA LEU A 381 2.21 -46.27 12.73
C LEU A 381 0.77 -46.32 12.17
N GLY A 382 -0.07 -45.36 12.55
CA GLY A 382 -1.45 -45.26 12.06
C GLY A 382 -1.50 -45.15 10.53
N ALA A 383 -0.71 -44.25 9.94
CA ALA A 383 -0.63 -44.11 8.49
C ALA A 383 -0.14 -45.39 7.80
N THR A 384 0.79 -46.11 8.42
CA THR A 384 1.30 -47.39 7.91
C THR A 384 0.22 -48.47 7.91
N LEU A 385 -0.53 -48.60 9.02
CA LEU A 385 -1.62 -49.56 9.13
C LEU A 385 -2.76 -49.23 8.14
N SER A 386 -3.14 -47.96 8.00
CA SER A 386 -4.23 -47.55 7.10
C SER A 386 -3.93 -47.71 5.62
N ARG A 387 -2.65 -47.66 5.20
CA ARG A 387 -2.27 -47.77 3.78
C ARG A 387 -2.13 -49.22 3.29
N ARG A 388 -2.19 -50.20 4.19
CA ARG A 388 -1.96 -51.60 3.86
C ARG A 388 -3.09 -52.22 3.04
N ARG A 389 -2.71 -53.14 2.16
CA ARG A 389 -3.64 -53.98 1.40
C ARG A 389 -3.62 -55.42 1.90
N SER A 390 -4.73 -56.12 1.68
CA SER A 390 -4.82 -57.54 1.99
C SER A 390 -3.79 -58.35 1.19
N GLY A 391 -3.05 -59.23 1.87
CA GLY A 391 -1.97 -60.03 1.28
C GLY A 391 -0.57 -59.41 1.36
N GLU A 392 -0.42 -58.17 1.83
CA GLU A 392 0.89 -57.57 2.13
C GLU A 392 1.45 -58.05 3.47
N HIS A 393 2.78 -57.97 3.64
CA HIS A 393 3.45 -58.25 4.91
C HIS A 393 2.80 -57.52 6.09
N GLY A 394 2.86 -58.13 7.28
CA GLY A 394 2.31 -57.56 8.50
C GLY A 394 3.08 -56.34 9.00
N VAL A 395 2.47 -55.60 9.92
CA VAL A 395 3.16 -54.57 10.72
C VAL A 395 3.49 -55.18 12.07
N ALA A 396 4.72 -54.99 12.54
CA ALA A 396 5.06 -55.25 13.93
C ALA A 396 5.45 -53.98 14.66
N VAL A 397 5.20 -53.97 15.96
CA VAL A 397 5.81 -53.01 16.86
C VAL A 397 6.52 -53.74 18.00
N VAL A 398 7.59 -53.13 18.49
CA VAL A 398 8.31 -53.59 19.66
C VAL A 398 8.30 -52.48 20.69
N PHE A 399 7.62 -52.72 21.81
CA PHE A 399 7.65 -51.85 22.98
C PHE A 399 8.88 -52.20 23.81
N VAL A 400 9.66 -51.19 24.17
CA VAL A 400 10.93 -51.34 24.89
C VAL A 400 10.86 -50.49 26.13
N ASP A 401 11.13 -51.08 27.28
CA ASP A 401 11.21 -50.38 28.57
C ASP A 401 12.55 -50.67 29.23
N LEU A 402 13.22 -49.65 29.78
CA LEU A 402 14.53 -49.84 30.42
C LEU A 402 14.37 -50.29 31.86
N ASP A 403 14.93 -51.45 32.18
CA ASP A 403 14.78 -52.02 33.50
C ASP A 403 15.51 -51.15 34.54
N ARG A 404 14.81 -50.79 35.61
CA ARG A 404 15.34 -50.03 36.76
C ARG A 404 15.95 -48.67 36.39
N PHE A 405 15.51 -48.03 35.30
CA PHE A 405 16.02 -46.71 34.91
C PHE A 405 15.91 -45.66 36.02
N LYS A 406 14.84 -45.69 36.82
CA LYS A 406 14.71 -44.82 37.99
C LYS A 406 15.87 -44.96 38.98
N ALA A 407 16.35 -46.18 39.23
CA ALA A 407 17.50 -46.40 40.12
C ALA A 407 18.80 -45.83 39.54
N VAL A 408 18.93 -45.76 38.21
CA VAL A 408 20.04 -45.07 37.55
C VAL A 408 20.01 -43.57 37.84
N ASN A 409 18.85 -42.94 37.69
CA ASN A 409 18.68 -41.52 38.04
C ASN A 409 18.93 -41.25 39.52
N ASP A 410 18.43 -42.11 40.40
CA ASP A 410 18.59 -41.95 41.85
C ASP A 410 20.06 -42.11 42.29
N ALA A 411 20.83 -42.98 41.62
CA ALA A 411 22.23 -43.25 41.96
C ALA A 411 23.25 -42.32 41.28
N HIS A 412 22.98 -41.91 40.03
CA HIS A 412 23.95 -41.19 39.18
C HIS A 412 23.44 -39.81 38.72
N GLY A 413 22.23 -39.42 39.08
CA GLY A 413 21.61 -38.15 38.71
C GLY A 413 20.96 -38.17 37.32
N HIS A 414 20.14 -37.16 37.05
CA HIS A 414 19.38 -37.04 35.81
C HIS A 414 20.25 -36.91 34.56
N ALA A 415 21.40 -36.23 34.64
CA ALA A 415 22.31 -36.11 33.50
C ALA A 415 22.86 -37.49 33.05
N ALA A 416 23.09 -38.42 33.99
CA ALA A 416 23.49 -39.78 33.67
C ALA A 416 22.32 -40.58 33.05
N GLY A 417 21.09 -40.38 33.53
CA GLY A 417 19.90 -40.94 32.90
C GLY A 417 19.69 -40.44 31.48
N ASP A 418 19.85 -39.13 31.26
CA ASP A 418 19.76 -38.52 29.93
C ASP A 418 20.81 -39.12 28.98
N HIS A 419 22.04 -39.29 29.44
CA HIS A 419 23.09 -39.96 28.67
C HIS A 419 22.72 -41.41 28.33
N VAL A 420 22.18 -42.16 29.30
CA VAL A 420 21.71 -43.54 29.08
C VAL A 420 20.62 -43.58 28.02
N LEU A 421 19.64 -42.66 28.06
CA LEU A 421 18.57 -42.57 27.07
C LEU A 421 19.10 -42.27 25.67
N SER A 422 20.07 -41.35 25.55
CA SER A 422 20.72 -41.06 24.26
C SER A 422 21.47 -42.28 23.71
N VAL A 423 22.20 -43.02 24.56
CA VAL A 423 22.91 -44.24 24.14
C VAL A 423 21.94 -45.34 23.70
N VAL A 424 20.84 -45.52 24.43
CA VAL A 424 19.77 -46.48 24.05
C VAL A 424 19.16 -46.10 22.71
N ALA A 425 18.85 -44.82 22.51
CA ALA A 425 18.30 -44.33 21.25
C ALA A 425 19.25 -44.55 20.07
N ASP A 426 20.55 -44.30 20.25
CA ASP A 426 21.58 -44.58 19.24
C ASP A 426 21.69 -46.09 18.93
N ARG A 427 21.65 -46.94 19.97
CA ARG A 427 21.65 -48.41 19.80
C ARG A 427 20.44 -48.89 19.02
N LEU A 428 19.25 -48.35 19.31
CA LEU A 428 18.00 -48.67 18.58
C LEU A 428 18.07 -48.20 17.13
N ARG A 429 18.43 -46.93 16.88
CA ARG A 429 18.55 -46.36 15.53
C ARG A 429 19.58 -47.11 14.68
N GLY A 430 20.71 -47.51 15.27
CA GLY A 430 21.73 -48.31 14.59
C GLY A 430 21.36 -49.78 14.38
N ALA A 431 20.30 -50.27 15.02
CA ALA A 431 19.83 -51.65 14.92
C ALA A 431 18.71 -51.87 13.91
N ILE A 432 18.02 -50.82 13.52
CA ILE A 432 16.97 -50.86 12.51
C ILE A 432 17.50 -50.58 11.10
N ARG A 433 16.76 -51.00 10.07
CA ARG A 433 17.09 -50.70 8.66
C ARG A 433 16.35 -49.44 8.18
N GLU A 434 16.75 -48.96 7.01
CA GLU A 434 16.02 -47.91 6.31
C GLU A 434 14.56 -48.32 6.06
N GLY A 435 13.63 -47.43 6.41
CA GLY A 435 12.19 -47.66 6.34
C GLY A 435 11.54 -48.12 7.66
N ASP A 436 12.29 -48.64 8.62
CA ASP A 436 11.79 -48.87 9.99
C ASP A 436 11.90 -47.56 10.80
N ALA A 437 11.17 -47.44 11.91
CA ALA A 437 11.17 -46.22 12.74
C ALA A 437 11.32 -46.52 14.23
N VAL A 438 11.96 -45.60 14.96
CA VAL A 438 12.08 -45.63 16.42
C VAL A 438 11.51 -44.34 16.99
N GLY A 439 10.64 -44.45 17.98
CA GLY A 439 10.14 -43.32 18.75
C GLY A 439 10.28 -43.51 20.26
N ARG A 440 10.37 -42.41 21.00
CA ARG A 440 10.30 -42.40 22.47
C ARG A 440 8.87 -42.01 22.88
N ILE A 441 8.20 -42.89 23.62
CA ILE A 441 6.79 -42.72 24.01
C ILE A 441 6.69 -41.88 25.29
N GLY A 442 7.65 -42.02 26.21
CA GLY A 442 7.76 -41.24 27.43
C GLY A 442 8.77 -41.88 28.39
N GLY A 443 9.37 -41.10 29.30
CA GLY A 443 10.30 -41.65 30.30
C GLY A 443 11.42 -42.49 29.68
N ASP A 444 11.47 -43.76 30.05
CA ASP A 444 12.37 -44.84 29.60
C ASP A 444 11.78 -45.73 28.50
N GLU A 445 10.59 -45.41 27.98
CA GLU A 445 9.84 -46.21 27.02
C GLU A 445 10.11 -45.81 25.57
N PHE A 446 10.43 -46.80 24.74
CA PHE A 446 10.62 -46.66 23.30
C PHE A 446 9.69 -47.60 22.53
N LEU A 447 9.35 -47.20 21.30
CA LEU A 447 8.58 -47.98 20.34
C LEU A 447 9.37 -48.11 19.05
N VAL A 448 9.57 -49.34 18.59
CA VAL A 448 10.13 -49.63 17.27
C VAL A 448 9.00 -50.09 16.36
N VAL A 449 8.88 -49.50 15.17
CA VAL A 449 7.85 -49.83 14.17
C VAL A 449 8.52 -50.48 12.96
N TYR A 450 8.01 -51.65 12.59
CA TYR A 450 8.39 -52.40 11.39
C TYR A 450 7.22 -52.39 10.40
N PRO A 451 7.22 -51.51 9.38
CA PRO A 451 6.09 -51.34 8.47
C PRO A 451 5.75 -52.56 7.61
N ALA A 452 6.74 -53.42 7.36
CA ALA A 452 6.59 -54.60 6.52
C ALA A 452 7.46 -55.74 7.05
N ILE A 453 6.84 -56.66 7.79
CA ILE A 453 7.47 -57.85 8.35
C ILE A 453 6.63 -59.11 8.08
N PRO A 454 7.22 -60.18 7.49
CA PRO A 454 6.43 -61.29 6.93
C PRO A 454 5.62 -62.10 7.92
N SER A 455 6.13 -62.30 9.15
CA SER A 455 5.51 -63.17 10.14
C SER A 455 5.81 -62.72 11.59
N PRO A 456 5.00 -63.18 12.56
CA PRO A 456 5.27 -62.94 13.98
C PRO A 456 6.63 -63.49 14.45
N SER A 457 7.07 -64.64 13.91
CA SER A 457 8.36 -65.23 14.25
C SER A 457 9.53 -64.35 13.83
N VAL A 458 9.48 -63.77 12.63
CA VAL A 458 10.52 -62.84 12.14
C VAL A 458 10.53 -61.55 12.98
N ALA A 459 9.35 -61.09 13.44
CA ALA A 459 9.26 -59.96 14.36
C ALA A 459 9.90 -60.27 15.73
N LEU A 460 9.66 -61.46 16.27
CA LEU A 460 10.28 -61.91 17.51
C LEU A 460 11.81 -62.03 17.37
N ASP A 461 12.31 -62.58 16.25
CA ASP A 461 13.74 -62.65 15.96
C ASP A 461 14.38 -61.25 15.85
N ALA A 462 13.67 -60.29 15.23
CA ALA A 462 14.12 -58.91 15.15
C ALA A 462 14.21 -58.26 16.54
N ALA A 463 13.21 -58.46 17.39
CA ALA A 463 13.26 -58.02 18.78
C ALA A 463 14.39 -58.69 19.57
N GLY A 464 14.69 -59.96 19.30
CA GLY A 464 15.83 -60.66 19.92
C GLY A 464 17.18 -60.01 19.59
N ARG A 465 17.36 -59.57 18.33
CA ARG A 465 18.55 -58.81 17.92
C ARG A 465 18.59 -57.42 18.55
N LEU A 466 17.45 -56.76 18.71
CA LEU A 466 17.36 -55.49 19.44
C LEU A 466 17.80 -55.66 20.89
N ALA A 467 17.24 -56.65 21.61
CA ALA A 467 17.59 -56.92 23.01
C ALA A 467 19.10 -57.16 23.20
N GLN A 468 19.72 -57.93 22.31
CA GLN A 468 21.18 -58.18 22.35
C GLN A 468 22.00 -56.90 22.14
N ARG A 469 21.56 -56.00 21.24
CA ARG A 469 22.26 -54.73 20.98
C ARG A 469 22.03 -53.67 22.06
N LEU A 470 20.88 -53.72 22.73
CA LEU A 470 20.53 -52.82 23.82
C LEU A 470 21.33 -53.11 25.08
N GLY A 471 21.65 -54.38 25.33
CA GLY A 471 22.38 -54.81 26.52
C GLY A 471 23.83 -54.30 26.60
N GLY A 472 24.40 -54.39 27.80
CA GLY A 472 25.81 -54.10 28.05
C GLY A 472 26.06 -52.79 28.80
N SER A 473 27.33 -52.54 29.11
CA SER A 473 27.77 -51.43 29.95
C SER A 473 27.64 -50.09 29.24
N VAL A 474 27.13 -49.08 29.93
CA VAL A 474 27.17 -47.67 29.53
C VAL A 474 28.01 -46.88 30.53
N PRO A 475 29.10 -46.23 30.09
CA PRO A 475 29.87 -45.38 30.96
C PRO A 475 29.04 -44.17 31.39
N VAL A 476 29.03 -43.87 32.68
CA VAL A 476 28.39 -42.66 33.24
C VAL A 476 29.37 -41.99 34.21
N GLU A 477 29.10 -40.74 34.57
CA GLU A 477 29.91 -40.08 35.58
C GLU A 477 29.82 -40.86 36.92
N GLY A 478 30.98 -41.23 37.47
CA GLY A 478 31.06 -42.02 38.70
C GLY A 478 30.93 -43.55 38.53
N GLY A 479 30.90 -44.10 37.32
CA GLY A 479 30.97 -45.56 37.12
C GLY A 479 30.48 -46.06 35.76
N ALA A 480 29.81 -47.21 35.78
CA ALA A 480 29.18 -47.77 34.59
C ALA A 480 27.87 -48.46 34.95
N VAL A 481 26.84 -48.23 34.13
CA VAL A 481 25.50 -48.82 34.29
C VAL A 481 25.39 -50.02 33.37
N GLN A 482 24.99 -51.17 33.90
CA GLN A 482 24.62 -52.32 33.07
C GLN A 482 23.18 -52.15 32.59
N LEU A 483 23.00 -52.03 31.27
CA LEU A 483 21.67 -51.90 30.70
C LEU A 483 21.00 -53.25 30.52
N GLN A 484 19.74 -53.30 30.96
CA GLN A 484 18.77 -54.33 30.64
C GLN A 484 17.49 -53.65 30.18
N ALA A 485 16.77 -54.31 29.28
CA ALA A 485 15.51 -53.81 28.77
C ALA A 485 14.53 -54.97 28.63
N SER A 486 13.28 -54.67 28.95
CA SER A 486 12.14 -55.56 28.73
C SER A 486 11.50 -55.22 27.39
N LEU A 487 11.29 -56.24 26.55
CA LEU A 487 10.81 -56.07 25.18
C LEU A 487 9.52 -56.84 24.95
N GLY A 488 8.49 -56.15 24.50
CA GLY A 488 7.21 -56.72 24.09
C GLY A 488 6.99 -56.55 22.61
N VAL A 489 6.60 -57.61 21.93
CA VAL A 489 6.41 -57.64 20.48
C VAL A 489 4.94 -57.88 20.20
N SER A 490 4.38 -57.11 19.28
CA SER A 490 3.09 -57.42 18.67
C SER A 490 3.21 -57.37 17.15
N TRP A 491 2.42 -58.19 16.48
CA TRP A 491 2.38 -58.28 15.03
C TRP A 491 0.93 -58.42 14.58
N SER A 492 0.58 -57.75 13.49
CA SER A 492 -0.72 -57.89 12.87
C SER A 492 -0.64 -57.87 11.35
N ALA A 493 -1.31 -58.83 10.72
CA ALA A 493 -1.64 -58.78 9.30
C ALA A 493 -3.05 -58.21 9.04
N ASP A 494 -3.85 -57.97 10.08
CA ASP A 494 -5.25 -57.56 9.98
C ASP A 494 -5.36 -56.09 9.50
N PRO A 495 -6.04 -55.81 8.37
CA PRO A 495 -6.31 -54.45 7.91
C PRO A 495 -7.18 -53.62 8.86
N ALA A 496 -7.93 -54.24 9.78
CA ALA A 496 -8.76 -53.56 10.76
C ALA A 496 -8.01 -53.15 12.03
N MET A 497 -6.72 -53.54 12.16
CA MET A 497 -5.91 -53.21 13.33
C MET A 497 -5.60 -51.71 13.39
N ASP A 498 -5.93 -51.08 14.52
CA ASP A 498 -5.54 -49.70 14.82
C ASP A 498 -4.20 -49.64 15.58
N ALA A 499 -3.59 -48.46 15.56
CA ALA A 499 -2.28 -48.22 16.16
C ALA A 499 -2.26 -48.40 17.68
N ASP A 500 -3.31 -47.92 18.38
CA ASP A 500 -3.38 -47.95 19.84
C ASP A 500 -3.53 -49.40 20.34
N SER A 501 -4.39 -50.19 19.69
CA SER A 501 -4.57 -51.62 19.98
C SER A 501 -3.27 -52.42 19.78
N LEU A 502 -2.56 -52.18 18.67
CA LEU A 502 -1.32 -52.90 18.38
C LEU A 502 -0.22 -52.57 19.41
N VAL A 503 -0.12 -51.30 19.82
CA VAL A 503 0.81 -50.85 20.88
C VAL A 503 0.40 -51.42 22.24
N ALA A 504 -0.89 -51.45 22.59
CA ALA A 504 -1.37 -52.02 23.85
C ALA A 504 -1.04 -53.51 24.00
N ILE A 505 -1.10 -54.28 22.89
CA ILE A 505 -0.69 -55.69 22.89
C ILE A 505 0.82 -55.82 23.13
N ALA A 506 1.63 -54.93 22.54
CA ALA A 506 3.08 -54.93 22.76
C ALA A 506 3.45 -54.49 24.19
N ASP A 507 2.74 -53.52 24.77
CA ASP A 507 2.90 -53.11 26.18
C ASP A 507 2.61 -54.28 27.12
N ALA A 508 1.49 -55.00 26.91
CA ALA A 508 1.17 -56.20 27.68
C ALA A 508 2.25 -57.29 27.57
N ALA A 509 2.80 -57.50 26.36
CA ALA A 509 3.90 -58.44 26.14
C ALA A 509 5.19 -57.98 26.85
N MET A 510 5.47 -56.69 26.86
CA MET A 510 6.63 -56.11 27.55
C MET A 510 6.50 -56.29 29.05
N TYR A 511 5.30 -56.11 29.61
CA TYR A 511 5.05 -56.36 31.02
C TYR A 511 5.30 -57.82 31.42
N ASP A 512 4.89 -58.78 30.58
CA ASP A 512 5.22 -60.19 30.80
C ASP A 512 6.74 -60.44 30.74
N SER A 513 7.45 -59.83 29.78
CA SER A 513 8.93 -59.87 29.70
C SER A 513 9.58 -59.33 30.99
N LYS A 514 9.06 -58.22 31.52
CA LYS A 514 9.57 -57.55 32.72
C LYS A 514 9.34 -58.36 33.99
N ARG A 515 8.18 -59.03 34.11
CA ARG A 515 7.87 -59.90 35.25
C ARG A 515 8.77 -61.14 35.27
N ASP A 516 9.06 -61.70 34.10
CA ASP A 516 9.91 -62.89 33.99
C ASP A 516 11.39 -62.59 34.25
N GLY A 517 11.81 -61.32 34.10
CA GLY A 517 13.15 -60.83 34.46
C GLY A 517 14.28 -61.44 33.60
N THR A 518 13.95 -62.09 32.49
CA THR A 518 14.92 -62.79 31.63
C THR A 518 15.56 -61.88 30.58
N GLY A 519 15.03 -60.66 30.39
CA GLY A 519 15.43 -59.75 29.31
C GLY A 519 15.15 -60.31 27.90
N ARG A 520 14.34 -61.38 27.80
CA ARG A 520 13.96 -61.99 26.52
C ARG A 520 12.69 -61.32 25.99
N PRO A 521 12.64 -61.01 24.69
CA PRO A 521 11.42 -60.48 24.09
C PRO A 521 10.26 -61.49 24.19
N VAL A 522 9.07 -60.98 24.47
CA VAL A 522 7.82 -61.75 24.50
C VAL A 522 6.94 -61.29 23.33
N LEU A 523 6.31 -62.22 22.63
CA LEU A 523 5.39 -61.94 21.52
C LEU A 523 3.95 -62.24 21.95
N LEU A 524 3.05 -61.27 21.75
CA LEU A 524 1.60 -61.46 21.82
C LEU A 524 0.94 -61.11 20.48
N THR A 525 -0.06 -61.90 20.08
CA THR A 525 -0.89 -61.66 18.87
C THR A 525 -2.37 -61.59 19.26
N ALA A 526 -3.15 -60.74 18.58
CA ALA A 526 -4.58 -60.57 18.85
C ALA A 526 -5.44 -61.81 18.44
N PRO A 527 -6.62 -62.03 19.08
CA PRO A 527 -7.19 -61.27 20.19
C PRO A 527 -6.91 -61.95 21.54
N VAL A 528 -6.20 -61.25 22.42
CA VAL A 528 -6.00 -61.71 23.80
C VAL A 528 -7.20 -61.27 24.63
N GLU A 529 -8.11 -62.18 24.97
CA GLU A 529 -9.25 -61.99 25.90
C GLU A 529 -8.83 -61.63 27.36
N ARG A 530 -7.61 -61.15 27.62
CA ARG A 530 -7.05 -60.93 28.97
C ARG A 530 -6.70 -59.49 29.35
N LEU A 531 -7.23 -58.47 28.67
CA LEU A 531 -6.99 -57.07 29.06
C LEU A 531 -8.01 -56.49 30.07
N ALA A 532 -8.72 -57.35 30.80
CA ALA A 532 -9.50 -56.93 31.97
C ALA A 532 -8.74 -57.26 33.26
N THR A 533 -8.06 -56.26 33.82
CA THR A 533 -7.67 -56.02 35.23
C THR A 533 -6.24 -55.49 35.37
N ARG A 534 -6.08 -54.16 35.32
CA ARG A 534 -5.02 -53.46 36.07
C ARG A 534 -5.59 -53.17 37.47
N PRO A 535 -4.92 -53.52 38.58
CA PRO A 535 -5.20 -52.89 39.87
C PRO A 535 -4.55 -51.50 39.89
N ASP A 536 -5.29 -50.53 40.42
CA ASP A 536 -4.91 -49.11 40.60
C ASP A 536 -3.62 -48.90 41.41
#